data_AF-A0A851AHT8-F1
#
_entry.id   AF-A0A851AHT8-F1
#
_cell.length_a   1.000
_cell.length_b   1.000
_cell.length_c   1.000
_cell.angle_alpha   90.00
_cell.angle_beta   90.00
_cell.angle_gamma   90.00
#
_symmetry.space_group_name_H-M   'P 1'
#
loop_
_entity.id
_entity.type
_entity.pdbx_description
1 polymer ?
#
loop_
_entity_poly.entity_id
_entity_poly.type
_entity_poly.pdbx_seq_one_letter_code
_entity_poly.pdbx_strand_id
1 'polypeptide(L)'
;LCQRQLKVQQQRGPASQELTALKTENANATLLPEDGKEKAALREEQAESKRLLQGQEEEEERLQDAGRAGTTRIAQDINIQVEKRKALELEEQLNALRREHTETLQELQKAHEQEKLLLAESHHRSQAALQETIQALNSQLNSFHERMKRVEESLLSTDYKKHMQEHGSPSPFWEQELESLHFVIEMKNEHIHGLDKKLLNLETVAERNLLLEEKVKTLQQENEDLQVRTQNHLVMARQLSEELLAARGALEKEVQLREQAHHEKEELLYRVLNGGDGSPFPVAAGEVPLITT
;
A
#
# COMPACT_ATOMS: atom_id res chain seq x y z
N LEU A 1 -32.83 15.92 -39.61
CA LEU A 1 -31.96 16.84 -40.37
C LEU A 1 -30.68 16.08 -40.69
N CYS A 2 -30.67 15.40 -41.84
CA CYS A 2 -29.95 15.77 -43.07
C CYS A 2 -28.42 15.55 -42.96
N GLN A 3 -27.88 14.47 -43.57
CA GLN A 3 -27.36 14.40 -44.96
C GLN A 3 -26.02 15.16 -45.11
N ARG A 4 -24.91 14.65 -45.67
CA ARG A 4 -24.62 13.86 -46.91
C ARG A 4 -23.22 13.23 -46.76
N GLN A 5 -23.01 11.95 -47.10
CA GLN A 5 -22.59 11.39 -48.41
C GLN A 5 -21.29 11.95 -49.01
N LEU A 6 -20.36 11.03 -49.34
CA LEU A 6 -19.76 10.92 -50.68
C LEU A 6 -19.33 9.46 -50.96
N LYS A 7 -19.82 8.97 -52.10
CA LYS A 7 -19.55 7.70 -52.81
C LYS A 7 -18.68 8.04 -54.02
N VAL A 8 -17.72 7.18 -54.39
CA VAL A 8 -17.28 6.86 -55.78
C VAL A 8 -16.61 5.46 -55.67
N GLN A 9 -17.18 4.35 -56.18
CA GLN A 9 -17.11 3.80 -57.56
C GLN A 9 -15.65 3.56 -58.00
N GLN A 10 -15.20 2.45 -58.60
CA GLN A 10 -15.62 1.71 -59.80
C GLN A 10 -14.40 0.74 -60.06
N GLN A 11 -14.41 -0.44 -60.67
CA GLN A 11 -15.09 -0.97 -61.86
C GLN A 11 -15.08 -2.51 -61.86
N ARG A 12 -16.01 -3.07 -62.65
CA ARG A 12 -16.19 -4.49 -62.96
C ARG A 12 -16.11 -4.68 -64.47
N GLY A 13 -15.38 -5.72 -64.90
CA GLY A 13 -15.54 -6.51 -66.14
C GLY A 13 -14.80 -6.04 -67.40
N PRO A 14 -14.76 -6.81 -68.51
CA PRO A 14 -15.11 -8.24 -68.73
C PRO A 14 -14.17 -9.01 -69.74
N ALA A 15 -14.57 -10.22 -70.16
CA ALA A 15 -14.16 -11.02 -71.35
C ALA A 15 -12.76 -11.73 -71.28
N SER A 16 -12.53 -12.96 -71.76
CA SER A 16 -12.99 -13.68 -72.96
C SER A 16 -12.83 -15.22 -72.75
N GLN A 17 -13.84 -16.05 -73.08
CA GLN A 17 -13.98 -16.91 -74.30
C GLN A 17 -12.99 -18.08 -74.40
N GLU A 18 -13.48 -19.33 -74.32
CA GLU A 18 -13.68 -20.29 -75.44
C GLU A 18 -12.54 -21.35 -75.41
N LEU A 19 -12.80 -22.65 -75.25
CA LEU A 19 -13.19 -23.58 -76.32
C LEU A 19 -13.68 -24.92 -75.74
N THR A 20 -14.94 -25.25 -75.99
CA THR A 20 -15.44 -26.61 -76.17
C THR A 20 -15.38 -26.93 -77.67
N ALA A 21 -14.77 -28.06 -78.07
CA ALA A 21 -15.22 -28.90 -79.20
C ALA A 21 -14.30 -30.11 -79.44
N LEU A 22 -14.86 -31.29 -79.18
CA LEU A 22 -14.91 -32.49 -80.02
C LEU A 22 -13.66 -32.90 -80.85
N LYS A 23 -13.19 -34.12 -80.60
CA LYS A 23 -12.87 -35.05 -81.69
C LYS A 23 -13.19 -36.51 -81.32
N THR A 24 -14.20 -37.01 -82.00
CA THR A 24 -14.68 -38.39 -82.11
C THR A 24 -13.82 -39.21 -83.06
N GLU A 25 -13.94 -40.53 -82.88
CA GLU A 25 -13.73 -41.63 -83.85
C GLU A 25 -12.33 -41.92 -84.40
N ASN A 26 -11.81 -43.09 -84.01
CA ASN A 26 -11.55 -44.12 -85.01
C ASN A 26 -11.68 -45.52 -84.38
N ALA A 27 -12.52 -46.35 -84.99
CA ALA A 27 -12.66 -47.77 -84.70
C ALA A 27 -11.77 -48.56 -85.66
N ASN A 28 -11.04 -49.56 -85.17
CA ASN A 28 -11.00 -50.85 -85.85
C ASN A 28 -10.40 -51.96 -84.96
N ALA A 29 -11.00 -53.12 -85.12
CA ALA A 29 -10.72 -54.37 -84.44
C ALA A 29 -9.31 -54.90 -84.73
N THR A 30 -8.75 -55.70 -83.82
CA THR A 30 -8.57 -57.16 -84.01
C THR A 30 -8.01 -57.80 -82.74
N LEU A 31 -8.58 -58.96 -82.45
CA LEU A 31 -8.33 -59.98 -81.43
C LEU A 31 -6.86 -60.19 -80.99
N LEU A 32 -6.73 -60.42 -79.67
CA LEU A 32 -5.70 -61.14 -78.89
C LEU A 32 -4.97 -62.29 -79.64
N PRO A 33 -3.81 -62.82 -79.17
CA PRO A 33 -3.36 -62.86 -77.77
C PRO A 33 -1.84 -62.72 -77.50
N GLU A 34 -1.50 -62.79 -76.20
CA GLU A 34 -0.17 -63.06 -75.61
C GLU A 34 0.84 -61.89 -75.57
N ASP A 35 1.05 -61.28 -74.40
CA ASP A 35 2.30 -61.50 -73.65
C ASP A 35 2.19 -60.95 -72.20
N GLY A 36 2.59 -61.74 -71.20
CA GLY A 36 2.51 -61.42 -69.77
C GLY A 36 3.47 -60.31 -69.29
N LYS A 37 3.96 -59.45 -70.19
CA LYS A 37 4.99 -58.44 -69.91
C LYS A 37 4.47 -56.99 -69.89
N GLU A 38 3.40 -56.67 -70.62
CA GLU A 38 2.86 -55.29 -70.66
C GLU A 38 2.10 -54.89 -69.38
N LYS A 39 1.47 -55.84 -68.68
CA LYS A 39 0.86 -55.60 -67.35
C LYS A 39 1.90 -55.32 -66.25
N ALA A 40 3.13 -55.81 -66.42
CA ALA A 40 4.25 -55.52 -65.53
C ALA A 40 4.82 -54.12 -65.84
N ALA A 41 5.01 -53.78 -67.11
CA ALA A 41 5.48 -52.46 -67.54
C ALA A 41 4.51 -51.31 -67.19
N LEU A 42 3.20 -51.50 -67.36
CA LEU A 42 2.17 -50.53 -66.92
C LEU A 42 2.10 -50.39 -65.39
N ARG A 43 2.40 -51.46 -64.63
CA ARG A 43 2.51 -51.39 -63.16
C ARG A 43 3.79 -50.69 -62.71
N GLU A 44 4.89 -50.88 -63.42
CA GLU A 44 6.14 -50.14 -63.19
C GLU A 44 5.98 -48.66 -63.50
N GLU A 45 5.37 -48.30 -64.64
CA GLU A 45 5.16 -46.90 -65.04
C GLU A 45 4.16 -46.20 -64.09
N GLN A 46 3.10 -46.89 -63.63
CA GLN A 46 2.23 -46.39 -62.56
C GLN A 46 2.95 -46.28 -61.21
N ALA A 47 3.91 -47.16 -60.90
CA ALA A 47 4.68 -47.09 -59.67
C ALA A 47 5.72 -45.95 -59.72
N GLU A 48 6.33 -45.70 -60.88
CA GLU A 48 7.24 -44.58 -61.12
C GLU A 48 6.51 -43.24 -61.10
N SER A 49 5.34 -43.14 -61.75
CA SER A 49 4.50 -41.93 -61.72
C SER A 49 4.03 -41.61 -60.30
N LYS A 50 3.68 -42.62 -59.49
CA LYS A 50 3.39 -42.47 -58.05
C LYS A 50 4.60 -42.02 -57.23
N ARG A 51 5.80 -42.54 -57.52
CA ARG A 51 7.04 -42.11 -56.85
C ARG A 51 7.42 -40.67 -57.21
N LEU A 52 7.17 -40.25 -58.45
CA LEU A 52 7.37 -38.87 -58.91
C LEU A 52 6.37 -37.90 -58.25
N LEU A 53 5.08 -38.26 -58.22
CA LEU A 53 4.06 -37.50 -57.50
C LEU A 53 4.38 -37.40 -56.01
N GLN A 54 4.76 -38.50 -55.38
CA GLN A 54 5.17 -38.52 -53.99
C GLN A 54 6.44 -37.68 -53.76
N GLY A 55 7.41 -37.73 -54.67
CA GLY A 55 8.60 -36.87 -54.62
C GLY A 55 8.30 -35.38 -54.80
N GLN A 56 7.33 -35.04 -55.67
CA GLN A 56 6.86 -33.66 -55.85
C GLN A 56 6.09 -33.17 -54.62
N GLU A 57 5.21 -33.99 -54.04
CA GLU A 57 4.51 -33.68 -52.79
C GLU A 57 5.50 -33.49 -51.64
N GLU A 58 6.50 -34.37 -51.51
CA GLU A 58 7.57 -34.25 -50.50
C GLU A 58 8.45 -33.00 -50.72
N GLU A 59 8.72 -32.61 -51.98
CA GLU A 59 9.48 -31.40 -52.31
C GLU A 59 8.66 -30.12 -52.03
N GLU A 60 7.36 -30.13 -52.35
CA GLU A 60 6.44 -29.04 -52.06
C GLU A 60 6.23 -28.87 -50.55
N GLU A 61 6.10 -29.97 -49.81
CA GLU A 61 6.08 -29.99 -48.34
C GLU A 61 7.38 -29.41 -47.77
N ARG A 62 8.54 -29.80 -48.30
CA ARG A 62 9.85 -29.25 -47.89
C ARG A 62 9.99 -27.76 -48.16
N LEU A 63 9.49 -27.27 -49.30
CA LEU A 63 9.49 -25.85 -49.63
C LEU A 63 8.53 -25.05 -48.74
N GLN A 64 7.34 -25.60 -48.45
CA GLN A 64 6.38 -25.02 -47.52
C GLN A 64 6.95 -24.96 -46.09
N ASP A 65 7.59 -26.04 -45.63
CA ASP A 65 8.25 -26.11 -44.33
C ASP A 65 9.42 -25.14 -44.23
N ALA A 66 10.23 -25.02 -45.29
CA ALA A 66 11.30 -24.03 -45.35
C ALA A 66 10.76 -22.59 -45.32
N GLY A 67 9.65 -22.30 -46.02
CA GLY A 67 8.97 -21.01 -45.99
C GLY A 67 8.36 -20.70 -44.61
N ARG A 68 7.76 -21.71 -43.97
CA ARG A 68 7.20 -21.62 -42.61
C ARG A 68 8.30 -21.44 -41.56
N ALA A 69 9.44 -22.12 -41.72
CA ALA A 69 10.62 -21.94 -40.87
C ALA A 69 11.25 -20.54 -41.07
N GLY A 70 11.32 -20.04 -42.31
CA GLY A 70 11.81 -18.69 -42.60
C GLY A 70 10.92 -17.60 -42.00
N THR A 71 9.60 -17.71 -42.16
CA THR A 71 8.63 -16.75 -41.58
C THR A 71 8.60 -16.77 -40.05
N THR A 72 8.68 -17.96 -39.43
CA THR A 72 8.80 -18.07 -37.96
C THR A 72 10.10 -17.47 -37.44
N ARG A 73 11.22 -17.65 -38.15
CA ARG A 73 12.51 -17.05 -37.79
C ARG A 73 12.49 -15.52 -37.88
N ILE A 74 11.90 -14.97 -38.95
CA ILE A 74 11.71 -13.51 -39.10
C ILE A 74 10.79 -12.96 -38.00
N ALA A 75 9.69 -13.67 -37.69
CA ALA A 75 8.78 -13.27 -36.63
C ALA A 75 9.47 -13.27 -35.25
N GLN A 76 10.30 -14.27 -34.97
CA GLN A 76 11.11 -14.32 -33.75
C GLN A 76 12.12 -13.16 -33.68
N ASP A 77 12.82 -12.86 -34.78
CA ASP A 77 13.78 -11.75 -34.84
C ASP A 77 13.11 -10.38 -34.63
N ILE A 78 11.95 -10.16 -35.25
CA ILE A 78 11.14 -8.95 -35.04
C ILE A 78 10.71 -8.87 -33.57
N ASN A 79 10.24 -9.97 -32.99
CA ASN A 79 9.83 -10.01 -31.59
C ASN A 79 11.01 -9.66 -30.65
N ILE A 80 12.19 -10.23 -30.88
CA ILE A 80 13.40 -9.91 -30.11
C ILE A 80 13.77 -8.42 -30.24
N GLN A 81 13.68 -7.85 -31.45
CA GLN A 81 13.98 -6.42 -31.65
C GLN A 81 12.97 -5.50 -30.96
N VAL A 82 11.68 -5.85 -31.00
CA VAL A 82 10.62 -5.10 -30.31
C VAL A 82 10.82 -5.14 -28.80
N GLU A 83 11.09 -6.32 -28.23
CA GLU A 83 11.35 -6.45 -26.79
C GLU A 83 12.61 -5.69 -26.36
N LYS A 84 13.67 -5.68 -27.17
CA LYS A 84 14.86 -4.86 -26.91
C LYS A 84 14.57 -3.36 -26.92
N ARG A 85 13.76 -2.88 -27.87
CA ARG A 85 13.35 -1.46 -27.93
C ARG A 85 12.52 -1.07 -26.72
N LYS A 86 11.52 -1.87 -26.35
CA LYS A 86 10.72 -1.65 -25.14
C LYS A 86 11.59 -1.64 -23.89
N ALA A 87 12.57 -2.54 -23.79
CA ALA A 87 13.49 -2.57 -22.66
C ALA A 87 14.35 -1.29 -22.57
N LEU A 88 14.83 -0.78 -23.71
CA LEU A 88 15.56 0.49 -23.75
C LEU A 88 14.67 1.69 -23.39
N GLU A 89 13.44 1.74 -23.91
CA GLU A 89 12.48 2.81 -23.57
C GLU A 89 12.13 2.80 -22.07
N LEU A 90 11.91 1.62 -21.48
CA LEU A 90 11.66 1.48 -20.04
C LEU A 90 12.89 1.90 -19.21
N GLU A 91 14.10 1.55 -19.64
CA GLU A 91 15.34 1.95 -18.98
C GLU A 91 15.54 3.48 -19.05
N GLU A 92 15.24 4.11 -20.18
CA GLU A 92 15.27 5.56 -20.33
C GLU A 92 14.24 6.26 -19.43
N GLN A 93 13.01 5.75 -19.36
CA GLN A 93 11.97 6.26 -18.46
C GLN A 93 12.35 6.11 -16.99
N LEU A 94 12.89 4.95 -16.59
CA LEU A 94 13.38 4.74 -15.23
C LEU A 94 14.52 5.70 -14.88
N ASN A 95 15.43 5.94 -15.81
CA ASN A 95 16.53 6.87 -15.60
C ASN A 95 16.07 8.33 -15.55
N ALA A 96 15.09 8.72 -16.37
CA ALA A 96 14.45 10.04 -16.28
C ALA A 96 13.77 10.25 -14.92
N LEU A 97 12.95 9.28 -14.50
CA LEU A 97 12.26 9.31 -13.21
C LEU A 97 13.24 9.36 -12.04
N ARG A 98 14.35 8.62 -12.11
CA ARG A 98 15.42 8.69 -11.10
C ARG A 98 16.05 10.08 -11.03
N ARG A 99 16.32 10.73 -12.17
CA ARG A 99 16.87 12.09 -12.18
C ARG A 99 15.91 13.09 -11.55
N GLU A 100 14.65 13.08 -11.96
CA GLU A 100 13.62 13.95 -11.37
C GLU A 100 13.48 13.71 -9.85
N HIS A 101 13.49 12.45 -9.42
CA HIS A 101 13.45 12.12 -8.00
C HIS A 101 14.68 12.66 -7.25
N THR A 102 15.88 12.56 -7.83
CA THR A 102 17.09 13.12 -7.22
C THR A 102 17.09 14.64 -7.18
N GLU A 103 16.58 15.30 -8.21
CA GLU A 103 16.48 16.76 -8.29
C GLU A 103 15.48 17.29 -7.25
N THR A 104 14.29 16.70 -7.19
CA THR A 104 13.26 17.07 -6.20
C THR A 104 13.74 16.84 -4.77
N LEU A 105 14.49 15.76 -4.50
CA LEU A 105 15.12 15.54 -3.19
C LEU A 105 16.17 16.61 -2.86
N GLN A 106 17.00 17.00 -3.82
CA GLN A 106 18.01 18.05 -3.61
C GLN A 106 17.37 19.42 -3.38
N GLU A 107 16.30 19.75 -4.11
CA GLU A 107 15.54 20.98 -3.91
C GLU A 107 14.89 21.01 -2.54
N LEU A 108 14.27 19.89 -2.13
CA LEU A 108 13.67 19.76 -0.81
C LEU A 108 14.72 19.90 0.32
N GLN A 109 15.89 19.31 0.15
CA GLN A 109 17.01 19.46 1.09
C GLN A 109 17.47 20.92 1.20
N LYS A 110 17.66 21.60 0.06
CA LYS A 110 18.04 23.03 0.04
C LYS A 110 16.98 23.91 0.71
N ALA A 111 15.70 23.67 0.43
CA ALA A 111 14.60 24.40 1.04
C ALA A 111 14.58 24.19 2.57
N HIS A 112 14.76 22.95 3.02
CA HIS A 112 14.83 22.61 4.44
C HIS A 112 16.02 23.30 5.15
N GLU A 113 17.20 23.29 4.53
CA GLU A 113 18.38 23.98 5.07
C GLU A 113 18.17 25.49 5.16
N GLN A 114 17.57 26.10 4.13
CA GLN A 114 17.22 27.53 4.13
C GLN A 114 16.20 27.87 5.21
N GLU A 115 15.13 27.08 5.36
CA GLU A 115 14.13 27.29 6.39
C GLU A 115 14.74 27.18 7.79
N LYS A 116 15.61 26.19 8.01
CA LYS A 116 16.33 26.01 9.27
C LYS A 116 17.21 27.22 9.60
N LEU A 117 17.91 27.79 8.61
CA LEU A 117 18.72 28.99 8.80
C LEU A 117 17.84 30.20 9.13
N LEU A 118 16.77 30.44 8.38
CA LEU A 118 15.85 31.56 8.63
C LEU A 118 15.19 31.46 10.00
N LEU A 119 14.81 30.25 10.42
CA LEU A 119 14.24 30.00 11.75
C LEU A 119 15.26 30.30 12.84
N ALA A 120 16.51 29.85 12.69
CA ALA A 120 17.60 30.12 13.64
C ALA A 120 17.88 31.63 13.75
N GLU A 121 17.94 32.34 12.63
CA GLU A 121 18.12 33.79 12.61
C GLU A 121 16.94 34.53 13.27
N SER A 122 15.71 34.13 12.96
CA SER A 122 14.50 34.72 13.56
C SER A 122 14.49 34.52 15.09
N HIS A 123 14.80 33.31 15.54
CA HIS A 123 14.92 33.00 16.96
C HIS A 123 16.03 33.82 17.63
N HIS A 124 17.21 33.94 16.99
CA HIS A 124 18.31 34.71 17.55
C HIS A 124 17.96 36.20 17.65
N ARG A 125 17.29 36.77 16.63
CA ARG A 125 16.81 38.16 16.65
C ARG A 125 15.79 38.40 17.75
N SER A 126 14.80 37.50 17.91
CA SER A 126 13.79 37.64 18.96
C SER A 126 14.41 37.50 20.36
N GLN A 127 15.34 36.57 20.53
CA GLN A 127 16.11 36.41 21.77
C GLN A 127 16.92 37.68 22.10
N ALA A 128 17.64 38.23 21.12
CA ALA A 128 18.43 39.44 21.31
C ALA A 128 17.54 40.64 21.71
N ALA A 129 16.41 40.83 21.02
CA ALA A 129 15.45 41.89 21.34
C ALA A 129 14.88 41.74 22.77
N LEU A 130 14.54 40.52 23.19
CA LEU A 130 14.10 40.25 24.56
C LEU A 130 15.22 40.52 25.58
N GLN A 131 16.46 40.21 25.25
CA GLN A 131 17.58 40.47 26.14
C GLN A 131 17.86 41.96 26.30
N GLU A 132 17.72 42.74 25.23
CA GLU A 132 17.78 44.21 25.28
C GLU A 132 16.67 44.81 26.13
N THR A 133 15.42 44.31 26.02
CA THR A 133 14.31 44.81 26.86
C THR A 133 14.52 44.46 28.34
N ILE A 134 15.01 43.25 28.64
CA ILE A 134 15.37 42.86 30.02
C ILE A 134 16.46 43.78 30.58
N GLN A 135 17.51 44.08 29.81
CA GLN A 135 18.58 44.97 30.23
C GLN A 135 18.06 46.40 30.48
N ALA A 136 17.22 46.91 29.57
CA ALA A 136 16.60 48.23 29.72
C ALA A 136 15.74 48.30 30.98
N LEU A 137 14.87 47.32 31.22
CA LEU A 137 14.03 47.24 32.41
C LEU A 137 14.85 47.11 33.70
N ASN A 138 15.90 46.29 33.70
CA ASN A 138 16.81 46.18 34.85
C ASN A 138 17.52 47.51 35.14
N SER A 139 17.95 48.24 34.11
CA SER A 139 18.57 49.56 34.30
C SER A 139 17.58 50.57 34.90
N GLN A 140 16.32 50.56 34.45
CA GLN A 140 15.27 51.40 35.00
C GLN A 140 14.98 51.03 36.45
N LEU A 141 14.87 49.74 36.75
CA LEU A 141 14.65 49.21 38.09
C LEU A 141 15.76 49.66 39.03
N ASN A 142 17.02 49.51 38.63
CA ASN A 142 18.17 49.93 39.43
C ASN A 142 18.17 51.45 39.66
N SER A 143 17.88 52.24 38.63
CA SER A 143 17.78 53.70 38.76
C SER A 143 16.67 54.14 39.73
N PHE A 144 15.56 53.40 39.77
CA PHE A 144 14.46 53.66 40.68
C PHE A 144 14.84 53.29 42.12
N HIS A 145 15.49 52.14 42.32
CA HIS A 145 16.02 51.75 43.63
C HIS A 145 17.04 52.75 44.17
N GLU A 146 17.97 53.25 43.34
CA GLU A 146 18.93 54.28 43.73
C GLU A 146 18.25 55.60 44.10
N ARG A 147 17.16 55.98 43.42
CA ARG A 147 16.37 57.16 43.79
C ARG A 147 15.65 56.96 45.11
N MET A 148 15.01 55.80 45.30
CA MET A 148 14.34 55.44 46.53
C MET A 148 15.30 55.48 47.72
N LYS A 149 16.45 54.82 47.59
CA LYS A 149 17.51 54.82 48.62
C LYS A 149 17.98 56.24 48.97
N ARG A 150 18.20 57.09 47.96
CA ARG A 150 18.57 58.51 48.20
C ARG A 150 17.48 59.29 48.91
N VAL A 151 16.20 59.04 48.59
CA VAL A 151 15.07 59.69 49.27
C VAL A 151 14.98 59.22 50.72
N GLU A 152 15.11 57.91 50.97
CA GLU A 152 15.13 57.33 52.32
C GLU A 152 16.28 57.90 53.15
N GLU A 153 17.50 57.91 52.62
CA GLU A 153 18.68 58.48 53.28
C GLU A 153 18.51 59.99 53.55
N SER A 154 17.94 60.73 52.59
CA SER A 154 17.68 62.16 52.74
C SER A 154 16.61 62.44 53.80
N LEU A 155 15.53 61.67 53.82
CA LEU A 155 14.46 61.80 54.80
C LEU A 155 14.98 61.46 56.19
N LEU A 156 15.64 60.31 56.33
CA LEU A 156 16.22 59.85 57.59
C LEU A 156 17.26 60.84 58.11
N SER A 157 18.12 61.39 57.25
CA SER A 157 19.11 62.41 57.64
C SER A 157 18.44 63.72 58.07
N THR A 158 17.37 64.14 57.39
CA THR A 158 16.64 65.38 57.72
C THR A 158 15.88 65.23 59.03
N ASP A 159 15.16 64.13 59.21
CA ASP A 159 14.42 63.83 60.43
C ASP A 159 15.36 63.64 61.60
N TYR A 160 16.48 62.93 61.42
CA TYR A 160 17.49 62.79 62.46
C TYR A 160 18.09 64.14 62.89
N LYS A 161 18.42 65.02 61.94
CA LYS A 161 18.92 66.38 62.22
C LYS A 161 17.88 67.25 62.92
N LYS A 162 16.62 67.22 62.47
CA LYS A 162 15.52 67.95 63.12
C LYS A 162 15.29 67.43 64.54
N HIS A 163 15.25 66.13 64.72
CA HIS A 163 15.05 65.50 66.02
C HIS A 163 16.17 65.87 67.00
N MET A 164 17.44 65.86 66.55
CA MET A 164 18.59 66.33 67.32
C MET A 164 18.49 67.82 67.71
N GLN A 165 17.94 68.67 66.84
CA GLN A 165 17.74 70.10 67.13
C GLN A 165 16.54 70.37 68.05
N GLU A 166 15.45 69.64 67.89
CA GLU A 166 14.20 69.83 68.63
C GLU A 166 14.23 69.18 70.02
N HIS A 167 14.92 68.04 70.15
CA HIS A 167 14.88 67.21 71.35
C HIS A 167 16.24 66.95 72.01
N GLY A 168 17.35 67.41 71.42
CA GLY A 168 18.70 67.16 71.91
C GLY A 168 19.21 65.75 71.55
N SER A 169 20.29 65.29 72.20
CA SER A 169 20.76 63.92 71.98
C SER A 169 19.69 62.91 72.42
N PRO A 170 19.56 61.75 71.75
CA PRO A 170 18.57 60.75 72.13
C PRO A 170 18.65 60.46 73.63
N SER A 171 17.53 60.66 74.32
CA SER A 171 17.38 60.30 75.73
C SER A 171 17.51 58.77 75.88
N PRO A 172 18.05 58.26 77.00
CA PRO A 172 18.12 56.81 77.28
C PRO A 172 16.80 56.05 77.07
N PHE A 173 15.66 56.74 77.15
CA PHE A 173 14.34 56.21 76.80
C PHE A 173 14.26 55.70 75.35
N TRP A 174 14.78 56.45 74.38
CA TRP A 174 14.73 56.05 72.96
C TRP A 174 15.70 54.93 72.64
N GLU A 175 16.83 54.87 73.35
CA GLU A 175 17.77 53.74 73.25
C GLU A 175 17.09 52.45 73.72
N GLN A 176 16.37 52.51 74.84
CA GLN A 176 15.59 51.38 75.36
C GLN A 176 14.44 50.98 74.43
N GLU A 177 13.72 51.95 73.86
CA GLU A 177 12.65 51.67 72.89
C GLU A 177 13.20 51.02 71.61
N LEU A 178 14.35 51.50 71.10
CA LEU A 178 15.04 50.90 69.96
C LEU A 178 15.47 49.46 70.25
N GLU A 179 15.99 49.19 71.45
CA GLU A 179 16.38 47.84 71.88
C GLU A 179 15.15 46.92 71.99
N SER A 180 14.02 47.42 72.50
CA SER A 180 12.76 46.67 72.55
C SER A 180 12.21 46.34 71.15
N LEU A 181 12.22 47.33 70.24
CA LEU A 181 11.78 47.14 68.85
C LEU A 181 12.70 46.17 68.11
N HIS A 182 14.01 46.24 68.34
CA HIS A 182 14.97 45.30 67.77
C HIS A 182 14.64 43.86 68.17
N PHE A 183 14.37 43.60 69.45
CA PHE A 183 13.96 42.28 69.92
C PHE A 183 12.65 41.79 69.26
N VAL A 184 11.66 42.66 69.12
CA VAL A 184 10.40 42.31 68.44
C VAL A 184 10.64 41.99 66.96
N ILE A 185 11.51 42.72 66.28
CA ILE A 185 11.90 42.47 64.89
C ILE A 185 12.61 41.12 64.78
N GLU A 186 13.56 40.83 65.66
CA GLU A 186 14.26 39.54 65.69
C GLU A 186 13.28 38.37 65.88
N MET A 187 12.33 38.50 66.83
CA MET A 187 11.29 37.48 67.02
C MET A 187 10.40 37.31 65.78
N LYS A 188 10.01 38.41 65.13
CA LYS A 188 9.22 38.35 63.89
C LYS A 188 10.01 37.72 62.74
N ASN A 189 11.30 38.01 62.62
CA ASN A 189 12.17 37.42 61.61
C ASN A 189 12.33 35.91 61.83
N GLU A 190 12.53 35.46 63.08
CA GLU A 190 12.59 34.02 63.38
C GLU A 190 11.25 33.32 63.07
N HIS A 191 10.12 33.99 63.35
CA HIS A 191 8.81 33.48 62.96
C HIS A 191 8.66 33.35 61.44
N ILE A 192 9.09 34.36 60.67
CA ILE A 192 9.09 34.35 59.20
C ILE A 192 9.95 33.19 58.69
N HIS A 193 11.17 33.01 59.20
CA HIS A 193 12.03 31.87 58.84
C HIS A 193 11.37 30.52 59.15
N GLY A 194 10.61 30.44 60.25
CA GLY A 194 9.79 29.28 60.57
C GLY A 194 8.69 29.01 59.54
N LEU A 195 8.05 30.06 59.02
CA LEU A 195 7.06 29.96 57.94
C LEU A 195 7.71 29.59 56.60
N ASP A 196 8.85 30.16 56.25
CA ASP A 196 9.59 29.85 55.02
C ASP A 196 9.98 28.36 54.95
N LYS A 197 10.46 27.80 56.07
CA LYS A 197 10.75 26.36 56.16
C LYS A 197 9.50 25.50 55.94
N LYS A 198 8.34 25.92 56.45
CA LYS A 198 7.07 25.23 56.23
C LYS A 198 6.60 25.35 54.79
N LEU A 199 6.75 26.53 54.19
CA LEU A 199 6.43 26.79 52.80
C LEU A 199 7.24 25.87 51.87
N LEU A 200 8.56 25.82 52.06
CA LEU A 200 9.45 24.95 51.28
C LEU A 200 9.05 23.47 51.38
N ASN A 201 8.70 23.01 52.58
CA ASN A 201 8.22 21.65 52.78
C ASN A 201 6.91 21.38 52.03
N LEU A 202 5.97 22.34 52.05
CA LEU A 202 4.70 22.23 51.33
C LEU A 202 4.92 22.23 49.81
N GLU A 203 5.80 23.08 49.29
CA GLU A 203 6.19 23.10 47.87
C GLU A 203 6.78 21.75 47.45
N THR A 204 7.71 21.20 48.24
CA THR A 204 8.31 19.90 47.95
C THR A 204 7.28 18.75 48.00
N VAL A 205 6.26 18.84 48.86
CA VAL A 205 5.16 17.86 48.89
C VAL A 205 4.25 18.04 47.68
N ALA A 206 3.95 19.27 47.28
CA ALA A 206 3.15 19.56 46.10
C ALA A 206 3.80 19.03 44.81
N GLU A 207 5.12 19.21 44.64
CA GLU A 207 5.87 18.63 43.52
C GLU A 207 5.78 17.11 43.48
N ARG A 208 5.94 16.44 44.63
CA ARG A 208 5.78 14.98 44.71
C ARG A 208 4.36 14.52 44.37
N ASN A 209 3.35 15.26 44.82
CA ASN A 209 1.97 14.96 44.48
C ASN A 209 1.74 15.06 42.98
N LEU A 210 2.28 16.09 42.32
CA LEU A 210 2.19 16.25 40.87
C LEU A 210 2.78 15.04 40.12
N LEU A 211 3.98 14.60 40.51
CA LEU A 211 4.63 13.41 39.93
C LEU A 211 3.80 12.14 40.14
N LEU A 212 3.17 12.00 41.31
CA LEU A 212 2.30 10.87 41.60
C LEU A 212 1.02 10.92 40.75
N GLU A 213 0.43 12.09 40.54
CA GLU A 213 -0.73 12.27 39.66
C GLU A 213 -0.40 11.90 38.20
N GLU A 214 0.76 12.31 37.70
CA GLU A 214 1.23 11.90 36.36
C GLU A 214 1.43 10.39 36.25
N LYS A 215 2.02 9.78 37.29
CA LYS A 215 2.19 8.32 37.35
C LYS A 215 0.85 7.59 37.38
N VAL A 216 -0.13 8.10 38.13
CA VAL A 216 -1.49 7.54 38.16
C VAL A 216 -2.13 7.63 36.78
N LYS A 217 -2.04 8.78 36.10
CA LYS A 217 -2.58 8.94 34.73
C LYS A 217 -1.94 7.97 33.74
N THR A 218 -0.61 7.80 33.82
CA THR A 218 0.12 6.85 32.96
C THR A 218 -0.34 5.42 33.21
N LEU A 219 -0.44 5.00 34.47
CA LEU A 219 -0.90 3.66 34.83
C LEU A 219 -2.37 3.43 34.43
N GLN A 220 -3.23 4.46 34.51
CA GLN A 220 -4.60 4.39 34.05
C GLN A 220 -4.66 4.15 32.53
N GLN A 221 -3.90 4.92 31.76
CA GLN A 221 -3.82 4.75 30.30
C GLN A 221 -3.31 3.35 29.92
N GLU A 222 -2.24 2.86 30.56
CA GLU A 222 -1.72 1.52 30.32
C GLU A 222 -2.76 0.42 30.64
N ASN A 223 -3.57 0.62 31.68
CA ASN A 223 -4.62 -0.32 32.06
C ASN A 223 -5.75 -0.33 31.03
N GLU A 224 -6.19 0.85 30.55
CA GLU A 224 -7.18 0.97 29.47
C GLU A 224 -6.68 0.28 28.19
N ASP A 225 -5.42 0.49 27.81
CA ASP A 225 -4.81 -0.16 26.64
C ASP A 225 -4.76 -1.68 26.79
N LEU A 226 -4.47 -2.19 27.99
CA LEU A 226 -4.51 -3.63 28.29
C LEU A 226 -5.93 -4.19 28.26
N GLN A 227 -6.92 -3.44 28.73
CA GLN A 227 -8.33 -3.84 28.66
C GLN A 227 -8.81 -3.93 27.21
N VAL A 228 -8.48 -2.95 26.36
CA VAL A 228 -8.81 -2.96 24.93
C VAL A 228 -8.12 -4.16 24.24
N ARG A 229 -6.83 -4.39 24.51
CA ARG A 229 -6.12 -5.57 23.98
C ARG A 229 -6.78 -6.88 24.41
N THR A 230 -7.13 -7.00 25.69
CA THR A 230 -7.81 -8.19 26.22
C THR A 230 -9.15 -8.41 25.54
N GLN A 231 -9.93 -7.35 25.34
CA GLN A 231 -11.23 -7.42 24.67
C GLN A 231 -11.08 -7.87 23.20
N ASN A 232 -10.08 -7.35 22.48
CA ASN A 232 -9.79 -7.78 21.10
C ASN A 232 -9.40 -9.26 21.04
N HIS A 233 -8.53 -9.72 21.95
CA HIS A 233 -8.18 -11.14 22.05
C HIS A 233 -9.41 -12.02 22.35
N LEU A 234 -10.31 -11.55 23.22
CA LEU A 234 -11.55 -12.27 23.53
C LEU A 234 -12.48 -12.38 22.31
N VAL A 235 -12.60 -11.32 21.51
CA VAL A 235 -13.38 -11.35 20.27
C VAL A 235 -12.78 -12.34 19.27
N MET A 236 -11.45 -12.30 19.06
CA MET A 236 -10.77 -13.26 18.18
C MET A 236 -10.93 -14.71 18.66
N ALA A 237 -10.82 -14.95 19.97
CA ALA A 237 -11.00 -16.28 20.54
C ALA A 237 -12.43 -16.81 20.32
N ARG A 238 -13.45 -15.94 20.41
CA ARG A 238 -14.85 -16.28 20.10
C ARG A 238 -15.01 -16.62 18.62
N GLN A 239 -14.48 -15.80 17.71
CA GLN A 239 -14.53 -16.04 16.27
C GLN A 239 -13.88 -17.37 15.89
N LEU A 240 -12.67 -17.65 16.38
CA LEU A 240 -12.00 -18.93 16.15
C LEU A 240 -12.80 -20.11 16.71
N SER A 241 -13.46 -19.94 17.85
CA SER A 241 -14.33 -20.99 18.41
C SER A 241 -15.57 -21.23 17.54
N GLU A 242 -16.15 -20.18 16.97
CA GLU A 242 -17.28 -20.28 16.03
C GLU A 242 -16.87 -20.97 14.73
N GLU A 243 -15.71 -20.59 14.17
CA GLU A 243 -15.13 -21.24 12.98
C GLU A 243 -14.82 -22.72 13.23
N LEU A 244 -14.25 -23.06 14.38
CA LEU A 244 -14.00 -24.46 14.77
C LEU A 244 -15.29 -25.25 14.89
N LEU A 245 -16.35 -24.67 15.45
CA LEU A 245 -17.66 -25.32 15.54
C LEU A 245 -18.27 -25.52 14.15
N ALA A 246 -18.20 -24.53 13.27
CA ALA A 246 -18.69 -24.62 11.90
C ALA A 246 -17.93 -25.69 11.10
N ALA A 247 -16.60 -25.74 11.23
CA ALA A 247 -15.77 -26.75 10.58
C ALA A 247 -16.09 -28.17 11.06
N ARG A 248 -16.30 -28.36 12.38
CA ARG A 248 -16.76 -29.65 12.92
C ARG A 248 -18.11 -30.06 12.35
N GLY A 249 -19.08 -29.14 12.30
CA GLY A 249 -20.39 -29.41 11.71
C GLY A 249 -20.33 -29.75 10.22
N ALA A 250 -19.42 -29.13 9.46
CA ALA A 250 -19.18 -29.50 8.06
C ALA A 250 -18.56 -30.91 7.94
N LEU A 251 -17.58 -31.23 8.79
CA LEU A 251 -16.97 -32.56 8.84
C LEU A 251 -18.00 -33.66 9.17
N GLU A 252 -18.88 -33.42 10.15
CA GLU A 252 -19.95 -34.36 10.51
C GLU A 252 -20.91 -34.62 9.32
N LYS A 253 -21.25 -33.59 8.55
CA LYS A 253 -22.07 -33.73 7.33
C LYS A 253 -21.36 -34.54 6.25
N GLU A 254 -20.07 -34.29 6.02
CA GLU A 254 -19.26 -35.07 5.09
C GLU A 254 -19.18 -36.55 5.50
N VAL A 255 -19.02 -36.84 6.81
CA VAL A 255 -19.05 -38.22 7.32
C VAL A 255 -20.40 -38.88 7.04
N GLN A 256 -21.52 -38.17 7.29
CA GLN A 256 -22.86 -38.69 7.00
C GLN A 256 -23.08 -38.97 5.51
N LEU A 257 -22.68 -38.05 4.63
CA LEU A 257 -22.76 -38.24 3.18
C LEU A 257 -21.89 -39.41 2.71
N ARG A 258 -20.69 -39.56 3.29
CA ARG A 258 -19.78 -40.68 3.00
C ARG A 258 -20.40 -42.01 3.42
N GLU A 259 -21.04 -42.07 4.59
CA GLU A 259 -21.76 -43.25 5.05
C GLU A 259 -22.94 -43.56 4.12
N GLN A 260 -23.76 -42.59 3.74
CA GLN A 260 -24.86 -42.79 2.79
C GLN A 260 -24.37 -43.35 1.45
N ALA A 261 -23.34 -42.73 0.85
CA ALA A 261 -22.73 -43.22 -0.37
C ALA A 261 -22.14 -44.64 -0.21
N HIS A 262 -21.62 -44.98 0.98
CA HIS A 262 -21.14 -46.33 1.26
C HIS A 262 -22.27 -47.36 1.27
N HIS A 263 -23.39 -47.06 1.95
CA HIS A 263 -24.56 -47.92 1.98
C HIS A 263 -25.15 -48.09 0.56
N GLU A 264 -25.30 -47.01 -0.21
CA GLU A 264 -25.76 -47.07 -1.60
C GLU A 264 -24.84 -47.94 -2.47
N LYS A 265 -23.52 -47.81 -2.30
CA LYS A 265 -22.53 -48.65 -2.98
C LYS A 265 -22.72 -50.13 -2.61
N GLU A 266 -22.91 -50.45 -1.32
CA GLU A 266 -23.14 -51.82 -0.86
C GLU A 266 -24.47 -52.39 -1.40
N GLU A 267 -25.55 -51.62 -1.40
CA GLU A 267 -26.82 -52.02 -1.99
C GLU A 267 -26.73 -52.29 -3.49
N LEU A 268 -25.98 -51.45 -4.22
CA LEU A 268 -25.72 -51.65 -5.65
C LEU A 268 -24.91 -52.92 -5.89
N LEU A 269 -23.86 -53.16 -5.09
CA LEU A 269 -23.08 -54.41 -5.16
C LEU A 269 -23.94 -55.63 -4.86
N TYR A 270 -24.80 -55.56 -3.84
CA TYR A 270 -25.72 -56.64 -3.49
C TYR A 270 -26.70 -56.95 -4.62
N ARG A 271 -27.26 -55.91 -5.27
CA ARG A 271 -28.09 -56.07 -6.48
C ARG A 271 -27.33 -56.78 -7.60
N VAL A 272 -26.09 -56.37 -7.88
CA VAL A 272 -25.26 -57.02 -8.91
C VAL A 272 -24.96 -58.49 -8.58
N LEU A 273 -24.77 -58.84 -7.31
CA LEU A 273 -24.39 -60.19 -6.86
C LEU A 273 -25.57 -61.16 -6.66
N ASN A 274 -26.75 -60.69 -6.19
CA ASN A 274 -27.83 -61.57 -5.72
C ASN A 274 -29.12 -61.58 -6.58
N GLY A 275 -29.21 -60.82 -7.67
CA GLY A 275 -30.24 -60.98 -8.72
C GLY A 275 -30.29 -59.78 -9.67
N GLY A 276 -30.27 -59.87 -10.99
CA GLY A 276 -30.49 -60.96 -11.96
C GLY A 276 -31.26 -60.34 -13.14
N ASP A 277 -30.77 -60.49 -14.37
CA ASP A 277 -31.41 -60.17 -15.67
C ASP A 277 -32.10 -58.78 -15.84
N GLY A 278 -31.47 -57.89 -16.62
CA GLY A 278 -32.12 -56.66 -17.10
C GLY A 278 -31.17 -55.78 -17.91
N SER A 279 -31.31 -55.81 -19.23
CA SER A 279 -30.44 -55.26 -20.28
C SER A 279 -29.98 -53.80 -20.13
N PRO A 280 -28.79 -53.45 -20.67
CA PRO A 280 -28.31 -52.07 -20.78
C PRO A 280 -28.87 -51.39 -22.05
N PHE A 281 -29.33 -50.15 -21.90
CA PHE A 281 -29.78 -49.18 -22.92
C PHE A 281 -31.15 -49.39 -23.60
N PRO A 282 -32.06 -48.38 -23.54
CA PRO A 282 -33.27 -48.37 -24.36
C PRO A 282 -32.97 -47.83 -25.76
N VAL A 283 -33.30 -48.63 -26.78
CA VAL A 283 -33.31 -48.25 -28.21
C VAL A 283 -34.52 -47.35 -28.48
N ALA A 284 -34.28 -46.22 -29.13
CA ALA A 284 -35.31 -45.30 -29.62
C ALA A 284 -36.02 -45.86 -30.87
N ALA A 285 -37.35 -46.01 -30.77
CA ALA A 285 -38.34 -46.06 -31.85
C ALA A 285 -39.68 -45.84 -31.12
N GLY A 286 -40.48 -44.81 -31.34
CA GLY A 286 -41.04 -44.29 -32.58
C GLY A 286 -42.51 -43.95 -32.28
N GLU A 287 -43.00 -42.86 -32.86
CA GLU A 287 -44.42 -42.45 -32.99
C GLU A 287 -45.11 -41.67 -31.84
N VAL A 288 -45.14 -40.36 -32.11
CA VAL A 288 -46.11 -39.29 -31.77
C VAL A 288 -47.49 -39.60 -32.44
N PRO A 289 -48.64 -38.93 -32.19
CA PRO A 289 -49.24 -38.24 -31.01
C PRO A 289 -50.69 -38.72 -30.70
N LEU A 290 -51.33 -38.20 -29.62
CA LEU A 290 -52.71 -37.66 -29.67
C LEU A 290 -53.09 -36.86 -28.39
N ILE A 291 -53.15 -35.54 -28.59
CA ILE A 291 -54.03 -34.48 -28.04
C ILE A 291 -55.31 -35.04 -27.38
N THR A 292 -55.88 -34.61 -26.23
CA THR A 292 -56.51 -33.31 -25.86
C THR A 292 -57.14 -33.60 -24.48
N THR A 293 -57.08 -32.75 -23.44
CA THR A 293 -57.99 -31.64 -23.12
C THR A 293 -57.50 -30.99 -21.83
#